data_AF-A0AAW0IJH4-F1
#
_entry.id   AF-A0AAW0IJH4-F1
#
_cell.length_a   1.000
_cell.length_b   1.000
_cell.length_c   1.000
_cell.angle_alpha   90.00
_cell.angle_beta   90.00
_cell.angle_gamma   90.00
#
_symmetry.space_group_name_H-M   'P 1'
#
loop_
_entity.id
_entity.type
_entity.pdbx_description
1 polymer ?
#
loop_
_entity_poly.entity_id
_entity_poly.type
_entity_poly.pdbx_seq_one_letter_code
_entity_poly.pdbx_strand_id
1 'polypeptide(L)'
;MAIRGCAQLLLLLLLLLQGQNHQPLRRSKRRWVLTTLELEEEDSGPFPKLVGELFNNMSNNVSLMYLLRGPGVDEFPEIGLFSIEDNQSGKIYVHRAVDREVTPSFLVPKMDPV
;
A
#
# COMPACT_ATOMS: atom_id res chain seq x y z
N MET A 1 47.78 12.61 -47.27
CA MET A 1 46.98 13.38 -46.30
C MET A 1 45.51 12.97 -46.42
N ALA A 2 45.14 11.75 -45.99
CA ALA A 2 43.76 11.25 -46.18
C ALA A 2 43.38 10.09 -45.23
N ILE A 3 43.84 10.08 -43.97
CA ILE A 3 43.53 8.99 -43.01
C ILE A 3 42.86 9.51 -41.73
N ARG A 4 42.78 10.83 -41.53
CA ARG A 4 42.18 11.45 -40.34
C ARG A 4 40.66 11.65 -40.41
N GLY A 5 40.02 11.35 -41.54
CA GLY A 5 38.55 11.44 -41.70
C GLY A 5 37.81 10.17 -41.29
N CYS A 6 38.43 9.00 -41.50
CA CYS A 6 37.75 7.71 -41.31
C CYS A 6 37.58 7.36 -39.82
N ALA A 7 38.60 7.63 -39.00
CA ALA A 7 38.51 7.44 -37.55
C ALA A 7 37.48 8.39 -36.91
N GLN A 8 37.36 9.63 -37.40
CA GLN A 8 36.41 10.61 -36.89
C GLN A 8 34.96 10.24 -37.25
N LEU A 9 34.73 9.77 -38.48
CA LEU A 9 33.43 9.26 -38.93
C LEU A 9 33.02 7.98 -38.19
N LEU A 10 33.96 7.07 -37.94
CA LEU A 10 33.72 5.86 -37.15
C LEU A 10 33.40 6.19 -35.69
N LEU A 11 34.06 7.18 -35.10
CA LEU A 11 33.78 7.65 -33.73
C LEU A 11 32.40 8.31 -33.63
N LEU A 12 32.01 9.09 -34.64
CA LEU A 12 30.67 9.70 -34.71
C LEU A 12 29.58 8.65 -34.89
N LEU A 13 29.84 7.62 -35.70
CA LEU A 13 28.93 6.48 -35.88
C LEU A 13 28.78 5.68 -34.58
N LEU A 14 29.87 5.48 -33.83
CA LEU A 14 29.87 4.82 -32.53
C LEU A 14 29.06 5.61 -31.49
N LEU A 15 29.18 6.94 -31.50
CA LEU A 15 28.40 7.85 -30.64
C LEU A 15 26.91 7.85 -30.99
N LEU A 16 26.55 7.77 -32.29
CA LEU A 16 25.16 7.64 -32.75
C LEU A 16 24.55 6.27 -32.41
N LEU A 17 25.37 5.22 -32.31
CA LEU A 17 24.96 3.87 -31.88
C LEU A 17 24.85 3.72 -30.36
N GLN A 18 25.36 4.66 -29.56
CA GLN A 18 25.05 4.74 -28.12
C GLN A 18 23.62 5.25 -27.94
N GLY A 19 22.64 4.46 -28.42
CA GLY A 19 21.22 4.70 -28.22
C GLY A 19 20.95 4.96 -26.74
N GLN A 20 20.20 6.04 -26.46
CA GLN A 20 19.92 6.45 -25.10
C GLN A 20 19.29 5.29 -24.32
N ASN A 21 20.01 4.84 -23.30
CA ASN A 21 19.60 3.77 -22.39
C ASN A 21 18.49 4.29 -21.47
N HIS A 22 17.29 4.43 -22.03
CA HIS A 22 16.11 4.75 -21.26
C HIS A 22 15.73 3.50 -20.47
N GLN A 23 16.17 3.44 -19.22
CA GLN A 23 15.64 2.50 -18.24
C GLN A 23 14.11 2.64 -18.23
N PRO A 24 13.35 1.58 -18.58
CA PRO A 24 11.90 1.69 -18.62
C PRO A 24 11.39 1.98 -17.21
N LEU A 25 10.55 3.01 -17.08
CA LEU A 25 9.90 3.35 -15.81
C LEU A 25 9.06 2.14 -15.38
N ARG A 26 9.56 1.39 -14.40
CA ARG A 26 8.92 0.16 -13.92
C ARG A 26 7.79 0.54 -12.97
N ARG A 27 6.60 0.78 -13.53
CA ARG A 27 5.39 1.03 -12.73
C ARG A 27 4.95 -0.26 -12.06
N SER A 28 5.04 -0.33 -10.73
CA SER A 28 4.32 -1.34 -9.96
C SER A 28 2.91 -0.83 -9.66
N LYS A 29 1.87 -1.62 -9.98
CA LYS A 29 0.53 -1.36 -9.46
C LYS A 29 0.59 -1.41 -7.93
N ARG A 30 -0.20 -0.55 -7.25
CA ARG A 30 -0.42 -0.69 -5.80
C ARG A 30 -0.87 -2.13 -5.53
N ARG A 31 -0.06 -2.84 -4.74
CA ARG A 31 -0.21 -4.28 -4.44
C ARG A 31 -1.30 -4.53 -3.38
N TRP A 32 -1.63 -3.48 -2.62
CA TRP A 32 -2.58 -3.50 -1.52
C TRP A 32 -3.68 -2.48 -1.81
N VAL A 33 -4.93 -2.94 -1.80
CA VAL A 33 -6.10 -2.08 -1.89
C VAL A 33 -6.90 -2.34 -0.62
N LEU A 34 -6.83 -1.39 0.31
CA LEU A 34 -7.86 -1.31 1.34
C LEU A 34 -9.13 -0.82 0.66
N THR A 35 -10.18 -1.62 0.72
CA THR A 35 -11.53 -1.12 0.46
C THR A 35 -11.86 -0.08 1.53
N THR A 36 -12.59 0.97 1.17
CA THR A 36 -13.16 1.89 2.16
C THR A 36 -13.99 1.10 3.16
N LEU A 37 -13.66 1.21 4.44
CA LEU A 37 -14.43 0.60 5.53
C LEU A 37 -15.63 1.50 5.81
N GLU A 38 -16.83 0.95 5.73
CA GLU A 38 -18.06 1.67 6.10
C GLU A 38 -18.39 1.36 7.56
N LEU A 39 -18.56 2.42 8.35
CA LEU A 39 -18.90 2.34 9.78
C LEU A 39 -20.20 3.11 10.00
N GLU A 40 -21.12 2.50 10.74
CA GLU A 40 -22.29 3.19 11.25
C GLU A 40 -21.89 4.00 12.49
N GLU A 41 -22.29 5.27 12.50
CA GLU A 41 -22.08 6.17 13.63
C GLU A 41 -23.01 5.77 14.80
N GLU A 42 -22.53 5.93 16.03
CA GLU A 42 -23.28 5.59 17.25
C GLU A 42 -23.87 4.16 17.30
N ASP A 43 -23.25 3.22 16.59
CA ASP A 43 -23.69 1.83 16.54
C ASP A 43 -23.77 1.22 17.95
N SER A 44 -24.93 0.66 18.29
CA SER A 44 -25.18 0.03 19.59
C SER A 44 -24.44 -1.30 19.82
N GLY A 45 -23.81 -1.85 18.77
CA GLY A 45 -23.09 -3.13 18.81
C GLY A 45 -23.98 -4.34 18.47
N PRO A 46 -23.62 -5.56 18.90
CA PRO A 46 -22.56 -5.90 19.85
C PRO A 46 -21.15 -5.78 19.26
N PHE A 47 -20.17 -5.51 20.14
CA PHE A 47 -18.76 -5.42 19.79
C PHE A 47 -17.95 -6.63 20.32
N PRO A 48 -16.84 -7.01 19.67
CA PRO A 48 -16.27 -6.41 18.46
C PRO A 48 -17.07 -6.74 17.19
N LYS A 49 -17.26 -5.76 16.31
CA LYS A 49 -18.02 -5.89 15.06
C LYS A 49 -17.07 -5.93 13.86
N LEU A 50 -17.29 -6.84 12.92
CA LEU A 50 -16.50 -6.93 11.69
C LEU A 50 -16.84 -5.73 10.79
N VAL A 51 -15.82 -5.00 10.34
CA VAL A 51 -15.98 -3.76 9.54
C VAL A 51 -15.34 -3.86 8.17
N GLY A 52 -14.49 -4.87 7.96
CA GLY A 52 -14.01 -5.21 6.63
C GLY A 52 -12.98 -6.32 6.64
N GLU A 53 -12.55 -6.69 5.45
CA GLU A 53 -11.59 -7.76 5.21
C GLU A 53 -10.60 -7.31 4.14
N LEU A 54 -9.32 -7.62 4.36
CA LEU A 54 -8.25 -7.33 3.43
C LEU A 54 -8.09 -8.47 2.45
N PHE A 55 -8.17 -8.14 1.16
CA PHE A 55 -7.96 -9.11 0.09
C PHE A 55 -6.63 -8.87 -0.62
N ASN A 56 -5.82 -9.92 -0.77
CA ASN A 56 -4.68 -9.93 -1.68
C ASN A 56 -4.84 -11.02 -2.75
N ASN A 57 -4.75 -10.59 -4.01
CA ASN A 57 -4.79 -11.45 -5.19
C ASN A 57 -3.54 -12.34 -5.39
N MET A 58 -2.50 -12.23 -4.53
CA MET A 58 -1.27 -13.03 -4.62
C MET A 58 -1.12 -14.12 -3.55
N SER A 59 -2.15 -14.34 -2.72
CA SER A 59 -2.11 -15.30 -1.60
C SER A 59 -1.74 -16.73 -1.99
N ASN A 60 -1.87 -17.11 -3.27
CA ASN A 60 -1.60 -18.47 -3.73
C ASN A 60 -0.11 -18.87 -3.74
N ASN A 61 0.83 -17.91 -3.69
CA ASN A 61 2.27 -18.21 -3.85
C ASN A 61 3.17 -17.67 -2.72
N VAL A 62 2.63 -16.90 -1.77
CA VAL A 62 3.40 -16.30 -0.68
C VAL A 62 2.53 -16.29 0.59
N SER A 63 3.08 -16.76 1.71
CA SER A 63 2.46 -16.58 3.03
C SER A 63 2.50 -15.10 3.38
N LEU A 64 1.34 -14.48 3.55
CA LEU A 64 1.22 -13.05 3.84
C LEU A 64 0.88 -12.85 5.31
N MET A 65 1.58 -11.93 5.94
CA MET A 65 1.29 -11.48 7.29
C MET A 65 0.83 -10.02 7.26
N TYR A 66 -0.36 -9.77 7.78
CA TYR A 66 -0.96 -8.46 7.93
C TYR A 66 -0.65 -7.88 9.29
N LEU A 67 -0.21 -6.62 9.29
CA LEU A 67 0.02 -5.82 10.49
C LEU A 67 -0.78 -4.52 10.35
N LEU A 68 -1.64 -4.25 11.33
CA LEU A 68 -2.46 -3.04 11.41
C LEU A 68 -1.81 -2.06 12.41
N ARG A 69 -1.54 -0.82 11.97
CA ARG A 69 -1.00 0.26 12.81
C ARG A 69 -1.53 1.63 12.42
N GLY A 70 -1.43 2.60 13.32
CA GLY A 70 -1.78 3.99 13.13
C GLY A 70 -2.93 4.45 14.04
N PRO A 71 -3.51 5.62 13.74
CA PRO A 71 -4.65 6.17 14.45
C PRO A 71 -5.80 5.17 14.56
N GLY A 72 -6.39 5.06 15.75
CA GLY A 72 -7.46 4.11 16.03
C GLY A 72 -6.97 2.70 16.39
N VAL A 73 -5.66 2.43 16.30
CA VAL A 73 -5.06 1.12 16.56
C VAL A 73 -4.06 1.24 17.71
N ASP A 74 -2.84 1.71 17.44
CA ASP A 74 -1.75 1.95 18.39
C ASP A 74 -1.41 3.44 18.58
N GLU A 75 -2.02 4.33 17.79
CA GLU A 75 -1.82 5.79 17.87
C GLU A 75 -3.16 6.54 18.06
N PHE A 76 -3.09 7.78 18.58
CA PHE A 76 -4.26 8.66 18.70
C PHE A 76 -4.76 9.14 17.33
N PRO A 77 -6.05 9.49 17.19
CA PRO A 77 -7.15 9.35 18.17
C PRO A 77 -7.65 7.90 18.35
N GLU A 78 -8.46 7.68 19.39
CA GLU A 78 -9.22 6.43 19.60
C GLU A 78 -8.39 5.13 19.65
N ILE A 79 -7.26 5.14 20.37
CA ILE A 79 -6.40 3.95 20.52
C ILE A 79 -7.22 2.70 20.88
N GLY A 80 -6.92 1.58 20.21
CA GLY A 80 -7.61 0.30 20.40
C GLY A 80 -9.06 0.26 19.89
N LEU A 81 -9.49 1.22 19.06
CA LEU A 81 -10.79 1.18 18.39
C LEU A 81 -10.83 0.06 17.34
N PHE A 82 -9.75 -0.14 16.59
CA PHE A 82 -9.64 -1.15 15.56
C PHE A 82 -8.65 -2.27 15.95
N SER A 83 -8.96 -3.49 15.55
CA SER A 83 -8.02 -4.62 15.61
C SER A 83 -8.13 -5.50 14.37
N ILE A 84 -7.11 -6.32 14.15
CA ILE A 84 -7.15 -7.41 13.18
C ILE A 84 -7.30 -8.74 13.93
N GLU A 85 -8.10 -9.68 13.40
CA GLU A 85 -8.33 -10.99 14.04
C GLU A 85 -7.03 -11.80 14.16
N ASP A 86 -6.32 -11.94 13.05
CA ASP A 86 -5.00 -12.55 13.00
C ASP A 86 -4.20 -11.97 11.81
N ASN A 87 -2.93 -12.34 11.73
CA ASN A 87 -2.04 -11.84 10.66
C ASN A 87 -2.28 -12.51 9.29
N GLN A 88 -3.19 -13.48 9.15
CA GLN A 88 -3.43 -14.20 7.90
C GLN A 88 -4.80 -13.89 7.28
N SER A 89 -5.83 -13.70 8.10
CA SER A 89 -7.22 -13.56 7.69
C SER A 89 -7.50 -12.19 7.08
N GLY A 90 -6.81 -11.16 7.57
CA GLY A 90 -7.05 -9.80 7.08
C GLY A 90 -8.36 -9.18 7.59
N LYS A 91 -9.08 -9.83 8.51
CA LYS A 91 -10.36 -9.32 9.03
C LYS A 91 -10.14 -8.23 10.08
N ILE A 92 -10.78 -7.09 9.86
CA ILE A 92 -10.69 -5.90 10.72
C ILE A 92 -11.97 -5.75 11.52
N TYR A 93 -11.81 -5.50 12.81
CA TYR A 93 -12.89 -5.33 13.77
C TYR A 93 -12.85 -3.94 14.39
N VAL A 94 -14.02 -3.43 14.76
CA VAL A 94 -14.20 -2.24 15.60
C VAL A 94 -14.70 -2.66 16.99
N HIS A 95 -14.20 -2.01 18.04
CA HIS A 95 -14.46 -2.39 19.44
C HIS A 95 -15.50 -1.55 20.17
N ARG A 96 -15.88 -0.39 19.63
CA ARG A 96 -16.87 0.52 20.22
C ARG A 96 -17.45 1.44 19.15
N ALA A 97 -18.57 2.09 19.49
CA ALA A 97 -19.20 3.09 18.64
C ALA A 97 -18.24 4.24 18.34
N VAL A 98 -18.38 4.83 17.15
CA VAL A 98 -17.63 6.01 16.71
C VAL A 98 -18.58 7.20 16.68
N ASP A 99 -18.09 8.34 17.15
CA ASP A 99 -18.75 9.64 17.09
C ASP A 99 -17.95 10.53 16.13
N ARG A 100 -18.59 11.03 15.07
CA ARG A 100 -17.93 11.84 14.04
C ARG A 100 -17.69 13.28 14.49
N GLU A 101 -18.39 13.76 15.52
CA GLU A 101 -18.11 15.06 16.15
C GLU A 101 -16.78 15.02 16.91
N VAL A 102 -16.44 13.87 17.51
CA VAL A 102 -15.17 13.64 18.21
C VAL A 102 -14.05 13.27 17.24
N THR A 103 -14.28 12.28 16.37
CA THR A 103 -13.27 11.82 15.40
C THR A 103 -13.87 11.73 13.99
N PRO A 104 -13.74 12.80 13.17
CA PRO A 104 -14.46 12.89 11.89
C PRO A 104 -13.92 11.93 10.82
N SER A 105 -12.66 11.53 10.93
CA SER A 105 -12.00 10.61 10.00
C SER A 105 -10.73 10.02 10.59
N PHE A 106 -10.38 8.82 10.13
CA PHE A 106 -9.09 8.19 10.39
C PHE A 106 -8.21 8.28 9.14
N LEU A 107 -6.94 8.67 9.31
CA LEU A 107 -5.94 8.47 8.28
C LEU A 107 -5.67 6.96 8.19
N VAL A 108 -5.79 6.42 6.97
CA VAL A 108 -5.73 4.99 6.67
C VAL A 108 -4.61 4.32 7.47
N PRO A 109 -4.94 3.31 8.32
CA PRO A 109 -3.95 2.54 9.05
C PRO A 109 -2.87 2.01 8.10
N LYS A 110 -1.60 2.13 8.48
CA LYS A 110 -0.51 1.59 7.68
C LYS A 110 -0.55 0.06 7.76
N MET A 111 -0.46 -0.56 6.58
CA MET A 111 -0.31 -2.00 6.44
C MET A 111 1.08 -2.31 5.90
N ASP A 112 1.89 -2.95 6.72
CA ASP A 112 3.22 -3.39 6.34
C ASP A 112 3.23 -4.92 6.19
N PRO A 113 3.72 -5.48 5.07
CA PRO A 113 3.99 -6.90 4.98
C PRO A 113 5.18 -7.23 5.89
N VAL A 114 4.96 -8.16 6.81
CA VAL A 114 6.04 -8.77 7.62
C VAL A 114 6.63 -9.96 6.88
#